data_AF-X1I8Z8-F1
#
_entry.id   AF-X1I8Z8-F1
#
_cell.length_a   1.000
_cell.length_b   1.000
_cell.length_c   1.000
_cell.angle_alpha   90.00
_cell.angle_beta   90.00
_cell.angle_gamma   90.00
#
_symmetry.space_group_name_H-M   'P 1'
#
loop_
_entity.id
_entity.type
_entity.pdbx_description
1 polymer ?
#
loop_
_entity_poly.entity_id
_entity_poly.type
_entity_poly.pdbx_seq_one_letter_code
_entity_poly.pdbx_strand_id
1 'polypeptide(L)'
;MGSSYYEQFEIKLAKVIGKAKTDWKHSFFIDKGTNHNIKINMSVISQSGLIGRVITTSRNFSEVKLITDPNSSIAAMVQNSRKTGIVQGIGTNTLKFDLVPKLLY
;
A
#
# COMPACT_ATOMS: atom_id res chain seq x y z
N MET A 1 2.99 -27.10 21.79
CA MET A 1 3.66 -25.85 22.21
C MET A 1 4.00 -25.04 20.98
N GLY A 2 3.15 -24.08 20.60
CA GLY A 2 3.29 -23.28 19.38
C GLY A 2 3.90 -21.92 19.69
N SER A 3 5.13 -21.70 19.25
CA SER A 3 5.68 -20.36 19.10
C SER A 3 4.93 -19.66 17.96
N SER A 4 4.02 -18.74 18.31
CA SER A 4 3.47 -17.79 17.34
C SER A 4 4.62 -16.91 16.85
N TYR A 5 5.02 -17.09 15.60
CA TYR A 5 5.96 -16.21 14.90
C TYR A 5 5.30 -14.85 14.74
N TYR A 6 5.51 -13.93 15.69
CA TYR A 6 5.25 -12.53 15.43
C TYR A 6 6.22 -12.10 14.33
N GLU A 7 5.69 -11.87 13.13
CA GLU A 7 6.43 -11.30 12.03
C GLU A 7 6.95 -9.93 12.51
N GLN A 8 8.24 -9.86 12.84
CA GLN A 8 8.85 -8.63 13.31
C GLN A 8 8.94 -7.69 12.11
N PHE A 9 8.03 -6.73 12.04
CA PHE A 9 8.10 -5.67 11.05
C PHE A 9 9.16 -4.64 11.47
N GLU A 10 10.21 -4.50 10.66
CA GLU A 10 11.14 -3.38 10.79
C GLU A 10 10.50 -2.11 10.19
N ILE A 11 10.02 -1.23 11.06
CA ILE A 11 9.40 0.03 10.65
C ILE A 11 10.47 1.09 10.39
N LYS A 12 10.36 1.77 9.24
CA LYS A 12 11.22 2.91 8.89
C LYS A 12 10.38 4.16 8.71
N LEU A 13 10.60 5.15 9.56
CA LEU A 13 9.97 6.46 9.42
C LEU A 13 10.56 7.19 8.20
N ALA A 14 9.68 7.75 7.39
CA ALA A 14 10.03 8.49 6.19
C ALA A 14 9.16 9.74 6.05
N LYS A 15 9.70 10.78 5.44
CA LYS A 15 8.97 12.01 5.09
C LYS A 15 8.60 11.98 3.62
N VAL A 16 7.43 12.51 3.29
CA VAL A 16 7.03 12.79 1.91
C VAL A 16 7.82 14.00 1.42
N ILE A 17 8.54 13.85 0.31
CA ILE A 17 9.41 14.87 -0.29
C ILE A 17 8.94 15.33 -1.67
N GLY A 18 7.87 14.74 -2.20
CA GLY A 18 7.29 15.15 -3.47
C GLY A 18 6.09 14.32 -3.89
N LYS A 19 5.37 14.83 -4.89
CA LYS A 19 4.27 14.15 -5.59
C LYS A 19 4.62 14.06 -7.06
N ALA A 20 4.25 12.96 -7.71
CA ALA A 20 4.32 12.89 -9.16
C ALA A 20 3.44 13.98 -9.79
N LYS A 21 3.93 14.65 -10.84
CA LYS A 21 3.23 15.76 -11.52
C LYS A 21 2.21 15.28 -12.55
N THR A 22 1.94 13.98 -12.62
CA THR A 22 1.17 13.37 -13.72
C THR A 22 -0.21 12.98 -13.23
N ASP A 23 -1.25 13.52 -13.85
CA ASP A 23 -2.64 13.39 -13.36
C ASP A 23 -3.16 11.95 -13.29
N TRP A 24 -2.64 11.04 -14.13
CA TRP A 24 -3.05 9.63 -14.14
C TRP A 24 -2.22 8.73 -13.23
N LYS A 25 -1.12 9.22 -12.65
CA LYS A 25 -0.27 8.47 -11.70
C LYS A 25 -0.37 9.08 -10.31
N HIS A 26 -1.00 8.34 -9.41
CA HIS A 26 -1.12 8.75 -8.02
C HIS A 26 0.07 8.15 -7.25
N SER A 27 1.17 8.90 -7.18
CA SER A 27 2.36 8.51 -6.40
C SER A 27 2.99 9.66 -5.63
N PHE A 28 3.66 9.31 -4.52
CA PHE A 28 4.49 10.21 -3.72
C PHE A 28 5.92 9.70 -3.66
N PHE A 29 6.86 10.61 -3.39
CA PHE A 29 8.25 10.29 -3.11
C PHE A 29 8.52 10.40 -1.61
N ILE A 30 9.28 9.45 -1.06
CA ILE A 30 9.71 9.44 0.33
C ILE A 30 11.24 9.58 0.45
N ASP A 31 11.73 10.15 1.55
CA ASP A 31 13.16 10.40 1.84
C ASP A 31 13.96 9.15 2.27
N LYS A 32 13.49 7.96 1.90
CA LYS A 32 14.13 6.67 2.20
C LYS A 32 14.26 5.83 0.93
N GLY A 33 15.38 5.15 0.81
CA GLY A 33 15.78 4.37 -0.36
C GLY A 33 16.56 3.12 0.02
N THR A 34 17.32 2.55 -0.91
CA THR A 34 18.09 1.32 -0.67
C THR A 34 19.12 1.45 0.46
N ASN A 35 19.71 2.63 0.68
CA ASN A 35 20.61 2.88 1.82
C ASN A 35 19.90 2.78 3.17
N HIS A 36 18.58 2.86 3.15
CA HIS A 36 17.70 2.68 4.30
C HIS A 36 16.98 1.34 4.20
N ASN A 37 17.51 0.35 3.48
CA ASN A 37 16.91 -0.97 3.32
C ASN A 37 15.45 -0.96 2.79
N ILE A 38 15.05 0.08 2.05
CA ILE A 38 13.74 0.12 1.39
C ILE A 38 13.78 -0.71 0.11
N LYS A 39 12.83 -1.63 -0.02
CA LYS A 39 12.71 -2.56 -1.15
C LYS A 39 11.41 -2.33 -1.90
N ILE A 40 11.42 -2.62 -3.20
CA ILE A 40 10.20 -2.69 -4.00
C ILE A 40 9.23 -3.68 -3.34
N ASN A 41 7.94 -3.37 -3.42
CA ASN A 41 6.85 -4.09 -2.77
C ASN A 41 6.69 -3.88 -1.25
N MET A 42 7.55 -3.11 -0.58
CA MET A 42 7.30 -2.73 0.82
C MET A 42 6.05 -1.86 0.95
N SER A 43 5.23 -2.17 1.95
CA SER A 43 4.02 -1.40 2.30
C SER A 43 4.38 -0.06 2.93
N VAL A 44 3.59 0.96 2.63
CA VAL A 44 3.70 2.29 3.24
C VAL A 44 2.40 2.58 3.97
N ILE A 45 2.51 2.85 5.26
CA ILE A 45 1.37 3.07 6.15
C ILE A 45 1.50 4.42 6.87
N SER A 46 0.37 4.94 7.31
CA SER A 46 0.25 6.06 8.24
C SER A 46 -0.56 5.61 9.46
N GLN A 47 -0.74 6.49 10.43
CA GLN A 47 -1.64 6.24 11.57
C GLN A 47 -3.09 5.98 11.12
N SER A 48 -3.52 6.55 9.99
CA SER A 48 -4.86 6.36 9.43
C SER A 48 -5.00 5.09 8.59
N GLY A 49 -3.93 4.32 8.43
CA GLY A 49 -3.92 3.06 7.67
C GLY A 49 -3.02 3.09 6.44
N LEU A 50 -3.29 2.17 5.52
CA LEU A 50 -2.47 1.92 4.33
C LEU A 50 -2.50 3.11 3.38
N ILE A 51 -1.32 3.53 2.92
CA ILE A 51 -1.14 4.63 1.95
C ILE A 51 -0.87 4.06 0.56
N GLY A 52 -0.05 3.02 0.49
CA GLY A 52 0.41 2.48 -0.78
C GLY A 52 1.54 1.48 -0.65
N ARG A 53 2.28 1.32 -1.74
CA ARG A 53 3.40 0.38 -1.84
C ARG A 53 4.54 0.98 -2.64
N VAL A 54 5.77 0.69 -2.24
CA VAL A 54 6.97 1.07 -3.00
C VAL A 54 6.97 0.38 -4.36
N ILE A 55 7.08 1.16 -5.43
CA ILE A 55 7.14 0.69 -6.82
C ILE A 55 8.52 0.91 -7.46
N THR A 56 9.31 1.84 -6.93
CA THR A 56 10.69 2.09 -7.39
C THR A 56 11.51 2.62 -6.21
N THR A 57 12.79 2.25 -6.15
CA THR A 57 13.71 2.69 -5.10
C THR A 57 15.01 3.17 -5.72
N SER A 58 15.51 4.30 -5.23
CA SER A 58 16.85 4.83 -5.49
C SER A 58 17.67 4.77 -4.20
N ARG A 59 18.91 5.25 -4.20
CA ARG A 59 19.78 5.20 -3.00
C ARG A 59 19.14 5.84 -1.77
N ASN A 60 18.57 7.03 -1.93
CA ASN A 60 18.10 7.87 -0.82
C ASN A 60 16.62 8.27 -0.91
N PHE A 61 15.89 7.81 -1.93
CA PHE A 61 14.46 8.08 -2.05
C PHE A 61 13.76 6.91 -2.73
N SER A 62 12.45 6.81 -2.55
CA SER A 62 11.61 5.81 -3.18
C SER A 62 10.31 6.41 -3.67
N GLU A 63 9.76 5.85 -4.74
CA GLU A 63 8.44 6.17 -5.24
C GLU A 63 7.41 5.18 -4.69
N VAL A 64 6.32 5.72 -4.16
CA VAL A 64 5.22 4.99 -3.55
C VAL A 64 3.98 5.16 -4.42
N LYS A 65 3.47 4.08 -4.99
CA LYS A 65 2.16 4.08 -5.66
C LYS A 65 1.07 4.06 -4.60
N LEU A 66 0.14 4.99 -4.69
CA LEU A 66 -0.96 5.13 -3.76
C LEU A 66 -2.05 4.07 -3.99
N ILE A 67 -2.78 3.74 -2.93
CA ILE A 67 -3.95 2.85 -3.03
C ILE A 67 -5.08 3.44 -3.87
N THR A 68 -5.09 4.76 -4.06
CA THR A 68 -6.08 5.48 -4.89
C THR A 68 -5.74 5.45 -6.38
N ASP A 69 -4.53 5.05 -6.77
CA ASP A 69 -4.13 4.95 -8.19
C ASP A 69 -5.03 3.93 -8.92
N PRO A 70 -5.56 4.24 -10.11
CA PRO A 70 -6.38 3.30 -10.89
C PRO A 70 -5.73 1.95 -11.17
N ASN A 71 -4.39 1.91 -11.20
CA ASN A 71 -3.57 0.71 -11.40
C ASN A 71 -3.08 0.11 -10.07
N SER A 72 -3.78 0.39 -8.97
CA SER A 72 -3.52 -0.19 -7.66
C SER A 72 -4.66 -1.14 -7.29
N SER A 73 -4.27 -2.37 -6.93
CA SER A 73 -5.18 -3.45 -6.52
C SER A 73 -4.56 -4.17 -5.33
N ILE A 74 -5.33 -4.29 -4.25
CA ILE A 74 -4.88 -4.82 -2.96
C ILE A 74 -5.89 -5.83 -2.45
N ALA A 75 -5.42 -7.03 -2.07
CA ALA A 75 -6.26 -7.99 -1.39
C ALA A 75 -6.68 -7.45 -0.01
N ALA A 76 -7.96 -7.48 0.28
CA ALA A 76 -8.49 -7.04 1.57
C ALA A 76 -9.56 -7.98 2.08
N MET A 77 -9.90 -7.80 3.35
CA MET A 77 -10.90 -8.59 4.04
C MET A 77 -11.73 -7.67 4.92
N VAL A 78 -13.04 -7.81 4.84
CA VAL A 78 -13.97 -7.11 5.73
C VAL A 78 -13.87 -7.74 7.12
N GLN A 79 -13.57 -6.93 8.14
CA GLN A 79 -13.27 -7.41 9.49
C GLN A 79 -14.40 -8.27 10.10
N ASN A 80 -15.64 -7.80 10.01
CA ASN A 80 -16.78 -8.44 10.67
C ASN A 80 -17.26 -9.70 9.94
N SER A 81 -17.36 -9.65 8.61
CA SER A 81 -17.90 -10.76 7.81
C SER A 81 -16.85 -11.73 7.29
N ARG A 82 -15.56 -11.38 7.44
CA ARG A 82 -14.40 -12.13 6.90
C ARG A 82 -14.45 -12.33 5.38
N LYS A 83 -15.33 -11.63 4.67
CA LYS A 83 -15.41 -11.65 3.22
C LYS A 83 -14.13 -11.04 2.65
N THR A 84 -13.48 -11.79 1.77
CA THR A 84 -12.29 -11.34 1.05
C THR A 84 -12.68 -10.73 -0.29
N GLY A 85 -11.82 -9.87 -0.82
CA GLY A 85 -12.00 -9.23 -2.11
C GLY A 85 -10.78 -8.38 -2.46
N ILE A 86 -10.89 -7.61 -3.53
CA ILE A 86 -9.85 -6.70 -3.99
C ILE A 86 -10.33 -5.26 -3.79
N VAL A 87 -9.53 -4.47 -3.10
CA VAL A 87 -9.64 -3.01 -3.07
C VAL A 87 -8.89 -2.45 -4.28
N GLN A 88 -9.59 -1.70 -5.12
CA GLN A 88 -9.04 -1.05 -6.30
C GLN A 88 -9.15 0.47 -6.17
N GLY A 89 -8.06 1.16 -6.51
CA GLY A 89 -8.08 2.62 -6.68
C GLY A 89 -8.88 2.99 -7.92
N ILE A 90 -9.56 4.13 -7.89
CA ILE A 90 -10.38 4.60 -9.02
C ILE A 90 -10.03 6.03 -9.45
N GLY A 91 -8.85 6.53 -9.06
CA GLY A 91 -8.39 7.88 -9.40
C GLY A 91 -9.04 9.00 -8.60
N THR A 92 -9.83 8.66 -7.58
CA THR A 92 -10.45 9.62 -6.65
C THR A 92 -10.01 9.33 -5.21
N ASN A 93 -10.55 10.06 -4.23
CA ASN A 93 -10.31 9.80 -2.81
C ASN A 93 -11.16 8.66 -2.25
N THR A 94 -11.86 7.90 -3.10
CA THR A 94 -12.61 6.70 -2.70
C THR A 94 -11.98 5.46 -3.31
N LEU A 95 -12.24 4.32 -2.69
CA LEU A 95 -11.77 3.02 -3.13
C LEU A 95 -12.97 2.15 -3.46
N LYS A 96 -12.83 1.32 -4.49
CA LYS A 96 -13.81 0.31 -4.84
C LYS A 96 -13.40 -1.02 -4.21
N PHE A 97 -14.25 -1.63 -3.40
CA PHE A 97 -14.07 -3.02 -2.96
C PHE A 97 -14.87 -3.92 -3.89
N ASP A 98 -14.16 -4.73 -4.67
CA ASP A 98 -14.71 -5.59 -5.72
C ASP A 98 -14.27 -7.05 -5.50
N LEU A 99 -14.81 -7.99 -6.30
CA LEU A 99 -14.49 -9.42 -6.25
C LEU A 99 -14.77 -10.07 -4.89
N VAL A 100 -15.89 -9.69 -4.28
CA VAL A 100 -16.44 -10.39 -3.11
C VAL A 100 -17.19 -11.62 -3.62
N PRO A 101 -16.78 -12.86 -3.30
CA PRO A 101 -17.53 -14.05 -3.71
C PRO A 101 -18.97 -13.92 -3.21
N LYS A 102 -19.95 -14.01 -4.12
CA LYS A 102 -21.35 -14.19 -3.73
C LYS A 102 -21.44 -15.56 -3.07
N LEU A 103 -21.80 -15.61 -1.79
CA LEU A 103 -22.23 -16.85 -1.16
C LEU A 103 -23.49 -17.28 -1.92
N LEU A 104 -23.38 -18.36 -2.70
CA LEU A 104 -24.55 -19.06 -3.20
C LEU A 104 -25.18 -19.76 -2.00
N TYR A 105 -26.40 -19.35 -1.65
CA TYR A 105 -27.27 -20.12 -0.76
C TYR A 105 -28.04 -21.15 -1.58
#